data_AF-A0A3D0YP85-F1
#
_entry.id   AF-A0A3D0YP85-F1
#
_cell.length_a   1.000
_cell.length_b   1.000
_cell.length_c   1.000
_cell.angle_alpha   90.00
_cell.angle_beta   90.00
_cell.angle_gamma   90.00
#
_symmetry.space_group_name_H-M   'P 1'
#
loop_
_entity.id
_entity.type
_entity.pdbx_description
1 polymer ?
#
loop_
_entity_poly.entity_id
_entity_poly.type
_entity_poly.pdbx_seq_one_letter_code
_entity_poly.pdbx_strand_id
1 'polypeptide(L)'
;MELNATQQAEFVSQIANHQAALHAYIISLMPGVDGVDDVLQETNLVLWEKRRTFEPGSNFRAWACAIARFRVMGHRRKLARLGLQMFDDDLAEQLATECEAEPEELTDRMRALEHCLGRLPQKERALIDFRYFSDSQLEEYAAQCG
;
A
#
# COMPACT_ATOMS: atom_id res chain seq x y z
N MET A 1 -14.60 -12.90 -22.64
CA MET A 1 -14.53 -14.18 -21.91
C MET A 1 -14.55 -13.87 -20.43
N GLU A 2 -15.47 -14.45 -19.65
CA GLU A 2 -15.52 -14.23 -18.19
C GLU A 2 -14.36 -14.96 -17.51
N LEU A 3 -13.73 -14.31 -16.51
CA LEU A 3 -12.73 -14.97 -15.67
C LEU A 3 -13.44 -16.00 -14.79
N ASN A 4 -12.87 -17.21 -14.70
CA ASN A 4 -13.40 -18.23 -13.80
C ASN A 4 -13.11 -17.88 -12.32
N ALA A 5 -13.71 -18.63 -11.39
CA ALA A 5 -13.58 -18.36 -9.96
C ALA A 5 -12.13 -18.39 -9.46
N THR A 6 -11.30 -19.30 -9.98
CA THR A 6 -9.88 -19.41 -9.62
C THR A 6 -9.10 -18.17 -10.05
N GLN A 7 -9.27 -17.73 -11.29
CA GLN A 7 -8.62 -16.52 -11.82
C GLN A 7 -9.04 -15.26 -11.07
N GLN A 8 -10.29 -15.19 -10.63
CA GLN A 8 -10.77 -14.09 -9.79
C GLN A 8 -10.11 -14.11 -8.41
N ALA A 9 -9.99 -15.27 -7.78
CA ALA A 9 -9.31 -15.41 -6.49
C ALA A 9 -7.81 -15.09 -6.58
N GLU A 10 -7.12 -15.53 -7.63
CA GLU A 10 -5.73 -15.17 -7.90
C GLU A 10 -5.55 -13.66 -8.06
N PHE A 11 -6.45 -13.00 -8.78
CA PHE A 11 -6.40 -11.55 -8.95
C PHE A 11 -6.64 -10.80 -7.63
N VAL A 12 -7.59 -11.26 -6.80
CA VAL A 12 -7.79 -10.70 -5.45
C VAL A 12 -6.55 -10.90 -4.58
N SER A 13 -5.89 -12.06 -4.66
CA SER A 13 -4.62 -12.31 -3.97
C SER A 13 -3.53 -11.35 -4.44
N GLN A 14 -3.43 -11.06 -5.74
CA GLN A 14 -2.50 -10.05 -6.27
C GLN A 14 -2.78 -8.66 -5.68
N ILE A 15 -4.04 -8.23 -5.62
CA ILE A 15 -4.42 -6.97 -4.98
C ILE A 15 -4.01 -6.96 -3.50
N ALA A 16 -4.34 -8.02 -2.76
CA ALA A 16 -4.07 -8.12 -1.33
C ALA A 16 -2.57 -8.07 -1.02
N ASN A 17 -1.76 -8.85 -1.74
CA ASN A 17 -0.31 -8.95 -1.52
C ASN A 17 0.43 -7.63 -1.80
N HIS A 18 -0.15 -6.75 -2.60
CA HIS A 18 0.47 -5.47 -2.98
C HIS A 18 -0.17 -4.26 -2.28
N GLN A 19 -1.14 -4.44 -1.36
CA GLN A 19 -1.82 -3.32 -0.70
C GLN A 19 -0.87 -2.38 0.02
N ALA A 20 0.03 -2.91 0.85
CA ALA A 20 0.96 -2.08 1.63
C ALA A 20 1.90 -1.26 0.72
N ALA A 21 2.41 -1.89 -0.35
CA ALA A 21 3.27 -1.22 -1.31
C ALA A 21 2.51 -0.15 -2.12
N LEU A 22 1.26 -0.42 -2.50
CA LEU A 22 0.40 0.56 -3.19
C LEU A 22 0.05 1.73 -2.27
N HIS A 23 -0.26 1.46 -1.00
CA HIS A 23 -0.53 2.50 0.00
C HIS A 23 0.68 3.41 0.19
N ALA A 24 1.87 2.83 0.40
CA ALA A 24 3.11 3.59 0.54
C ALA A 24 3.43 4.45 -0.70
N TYR A 25 3.19 3.90 -1.90
CA TYR A 25 3.34 4.64 -3.15
C TYR A 25 2.35 5.81 -3.29
N ILE A 26 1.10 5.63 -2.86
CA ILE A 26 0.10 6.70 -2.87
C ILE A 26 0.46 7.79 -1.85
N ILE A 27 0.96 7.42 -0.67
CA ILE A 27 1.46 8.37 0.34
C ILE A 27 2.59 9.21 -0.23
N SER A 28 3.56 8.60 -0.93
CA SER A 28 4.71 9.35 -1.47
C SER A 28 4.31 10.35 -2.54
N LEU A 29 3.21 10.10 -3.25
CA LEU A 29 2.64 11.02 -4.23
C LEU A 29 1.73 12.12 -3.64
N MET A 30 1.31 11.99 -2.38
CA MET A 30 0.42 12.93 -1.69
C MET A 30 0.86 13.21 -0.24
N PRO A 31 2.11 13.65 0.00
CA PRO A 31 2.61 13.84 1.37
C PRO A 31 1.85 14.95 2.10
N GLY A 32 1.37 14.65 3.31
CA GLY A 32 0.64 15.61 4.15
C GLY A 32 -0.77 15.95 3.66
N VAL A 33 -1.34 15.14 2.77
CA VAL A 33 -2.66 15.35 2.17
C VAL A 33 -3.59 14.21 2.57
N ASP A 34 -4.79 14.55 3.06
CA ASP A 34 -5.82 13.57 3.41
C ASP A 34 -6.42 12.90 2.16
N GLY A 35 -6.99 11.70 2.35
CA GLY A 35 -7.66 10.93 1.29
C GLY A 35 -6.78 9.88 0.61
N VAL A 36 -5.64 9.51 1.21
CA VAL A 36 -4.81 8.37 0.76
C VAL A 36 -5.65 7.09 0.67
N ASP A 37 -6.43 6.79 1.69
CA ASP A 37 -7.25 5.57 1.75
C ASP A 37 -8.38 5.60 0.70
N ASP A 38 -8.97 6.76 0.44
CA ASP A 38 -9.97 6.95 -0.62
C ASP A 38 -9.35 6.67 -1.99
N VAL A 39 -8.15 7.21 -2.25
CA VAL A 39 -7.43 7.00 -3.50
C VAL A 39 -7.03 5.53 -3.66
N LEU A 40 -6.61 4.86 -2.58
CA LEU A 40 -6.31 3.43 -2.60
C LEU A 40 -7.57 2.60 -2.91
N GLN A 41 -8.72 2.95 -2.30
CA GLN A 41 -9.99 2.28 -2.56
C GLN A 41 -10.44 2.46 -4.01
N GLU A 42 -10.40 3.68 -4.55
CA GLU A 42 -10.70 3.94 -5.96
C GLU A 42 -9.75 3.21 -6.89
N THR A 43 -8.48 3.11 -6.53
CA THR A 43 -7.48 2.32 -7.26
C THR A 43 -7.89 0.85 -7.29
N ASN A 44 -8.23 0.26 -6.15
CA ASN A 44 -8.67 -1.14 -6.05
C ASN A 44 -9.93 -1.43 -6.89
N LEU A 45 -10.90 -0.51 -6.91
CA LEU A 45 -12.08 -0.61 -7.77
C LEU A 45 -11.68 -0.69 -9.25
N VAL A 46 -10.73 0.13 -9.66
CA VAL A 46 -10.31 0.24 -11.07
C VAL A 46 -9.41 -0.90 -11.48
N LEU A 47 -8.58 -1.41 -10.58
CA LEU A 47 -7.87 -2.67 -10.77
C LEU A 47 -8.87 -3.78 -11.04
N TRP A 48 -9.92 -3.88 -10.22
CA TRP A 48 -10.97 -4.88 -10.41
C TRP A 48 -11.73 -4.70 -11.73
N GLU A 49 -12.12 -3.48 -12.10
CA GLU A 49 -12.76 -3.18 -13.39
C GLU A 49 -11.87 -3.58 -14.57
N LYS A 50 -10.58 -3.23 -14.50
CA LYS A 50 -9.58 -3.48 -15.55
C LYS A 50 -8.89 -4.84 -15.44
N ARG A 51 -9.32 -5.73 -14.54
CA ARG A 51 -8.69 -7.04 -14.33
C ARG A 51 -8.51 -7.87 -15.60
N ARG A 52 -9.38 -7.68 -16.60
CA ARG A 52 -9.31 -8.37 -17.90
C ARG A 52 -8.22 -7.85 -18.84
N THR A 53 -7.70 -6.65 -18.59
CA THR A 53 -6.61 -6.07 -19.37
C THR A 53 -5.24 -6.36 -18.77
N PHE A 54 -5.20 -6.92 -17.55
CA PHE A 54 -3.96 -7.36 -16.94
C PHE A 54 -3.50 -8.66 -17.60
N GLU A 55 -2.23 -8.71 -18.00
CA GLU A 55 -1.60 -9.90 -18.56
C GLU A 55 -1.00 -10.74 -17.44
N PRO A 56 -1.51 -11.97 -17.17
CA PRO A 56 -0.96 -12.82 -16.12
C PRO A 56 0.52 -13.15 -16.38
N GLY A 57 1.34 -13.07 -15.33
CA GLY A 57 2.79 -13.25 -15.42
C GLY A 57 3.57 -11.97 -15.70
N SER A 58 2.89 -10.87 -16.06
CA SER A 58 3.50 -9.54 -16.09
C SER A 58 3.60 -8.93 -14.67
N ASN A 59 4.31 -7.80 -14.53
CA ASN A 59 4.53 -7.15 -13.24
C ASN A 59 3.23 -6.46 -12.75
N PHE A 60 2.50 -7.13 -11.87
CA PHE A 60 1.26 -6.62 -11.28
C PHE A 60 1.47 -5.30 -10.54
N ARG A 61 2.55 -5.17 -9.76
CA ARG A 61 2.87 -3.96 -8.99
C ARG A 61 3.03 -2.75 -9.91
N ALA A 62 3.82 -2.88 -10.97
CA ALA A 62 4.02 -1.79 -11.94
C ALA A 62 2.71 -1.37 -12.61
N TRP A 63 1.88 -2.34 -13.02
CA TRP A 63 0.57 -2.06 -13.59
C TRP A 63 -0.37 -1.37 -12.60
N ALA A 64 -0.36 -1.79 -11.33
CA ALA A 64 -1.19 -1.21 -10.30
C ALA A 64 -0.73 0.19 -9.89
N CYS A 65 0.57 0.44 -9.77
CA CYS A 65 1.14 1.77 -9.52
C CYS A 65 0.77 2.75 -10.64
N ALA A 66 0.79 2.31 -11.91
CA ALA A 66 0.35 3.15 -13.02
C ALA A 66 -1.11 3.61 -12.85
N ILE A 67 -2.01 2.71 -12.44
CA ILE A 67 -3.42 3.06 -12.17
C ILE A 67 -3.53 4.00 -10.95
N ALA A 68 -2.82 3.69 -9.86
CA ALA A 68 -2.79 4.51 -8.65
C ALA A 68 -2.34 5.95 -8.95
N ARG A 69 -1.30 6.11 -9.78
CA ARG A 69 -0.79 7.41 -10.20
C ARG A 69 -1.86 8.26 -10.90
N PHE A 70 -2.67 7.67 -11.78
CA PHE A 70 -3.80 8.39 -12.40
C PHE A 70 -4.86 8.81 -11.37
N ARG A 71 -5.11 7.98 -10.36
CA ARG A 71 -6.06 8.29 -9.28
C ARG A 71 -5.56 9.44 -8.41
N VAL A 72 -4.29 9.42 -8.03
CA VAL A 72 -3.64 10.51 -7.32
C VAL A 72 -3.71 11.82 -8.10
N MET A 73 -3.39 11.80 -9.41
CA MET A 73 -3.51 13.01 -10.24
C MET A 73 -4.94 13.56 -10.27
N GLY A 74 -5.96 12.68 -10.34
CA GLY A 74 -7.36 13.06 -10.25
C GLY A 74 -7.72 13.73 -8.92
N HIS A 75 -7.27 13.14 -7.80
CA HIS A 75 -7.46 13.66 -6.45
C HIS A 75 -6.78 15.01 -6.25
N ARG A 76 -5.51 15.13 -6.64
CA ARG A 76 -4.77 16.40 -6.62
C ARG A 76 -5.49 17.48 -7.41
N ARG A 77 -5.96 17.20 -8.63
CA ARG A 77 -6.78 18.17 -9.39
C ARG A 77 -8.07 18.58 -8.67
N LYS A 78 -8.73 17.67 -7.94
CA LYS A 78 -9.92 17.97 -7.14
C LYS A 78 -9.57 18.93 -5.99
N LEU A 79 -8.47 18.68 -5.28
CA LEU A 79 -7.99 19.54 -4.19
C LEU A 79 -7.54 20.91 -4.69
N ALA A 80 -6.91 21.00 -5.86
CA ALA A 80 -6.48 22.27 -6.46
C ALA A 80 -7.69 23.18 -6.74
N ARG A 81 -8.81 22.59 -7.22
CA ARG A 81 -10.07 23.32 -7.43
C ARG A 81 -10.69 23.82 -6.13
N LEU A 82 -10.35 23.22 -5.00
CA LEU A 82 -10.77 23.63 -3.66
C LEU A 82 -9.81 24.65 -3.02
N GLY A 83 -8.74 25.06 -3.74
CA GLY A 83 -7.79 26.08 -3.28
C GLY A 83 -6.71 25.55 -2.32
N LEU A 84 -6.55 24.24 -2.18
CA LEU A 84 -5.47 23.65 -1.39
C LEU A 84 -4.16 23.67 -2.17
N GLN A 85 -3.10 24.26 -1.59
CA GLN A 85 -1.76 24.19 -2.17
C GLN A 85 -1.22 22.76 -2.07
N MET A 86 -0.83 22.21 -3.21
CA MET A 86 -0.11 20.94 -3.32
C MET A 86 1.33 21.19 -3.75
N PHE A 87 2.18 20.19 -3.49
CA PHE A 87 3.50 20.13 -4.13
C PHE A 87 3.37 20.22 -5.64
N ASP A 88 4.41 20.76 -6.27
CA ASP A 88 4.51 20.82 -7.73
C ASP A 88 4.53 19.40 -8.33
N ASP A 89 4.04 19.25 -9.56
CA ASP A 89 3.91 17.95 -10.23
C ASP A 89 5.27 17.26 -10.40
N ASP A 90 6.32 18.04 -10.68
CA ASP A 90 7.69 17.54 -10.86
C ASP A 90 8.25 16.92 -9.56
N LEU A 91 7.97 17.54 -8.40
CA LEU A 91 8.41 17.02 -7.10
C LEU A 91 7.66 15.74 -6.72
N ALA A 92 6.35 15.69 -6.96
CA ALA A 92 5.56 14.49 -6.73
C ALA A 92 6.05 13.32 -7.60
N GLU A 93 6.42 13.60 -8.86
CA GLU A 93 6.97 12.59 -9.76
C GLU A 93 8.33 12.05 -9.29
N GLN A 94 9.24 12.92 -8.82
CA GLN A 94 10.52 12.49 -8.26
C GLN A 94 10.38 11.57 -7.04
N LEU A 95 9.47 11.90 -6.11
CA LEU A 95 9.18 11.05 -4.96
C LEU A 95 8.59 9.70 -5.36
N ALA A 96 7.76 9.67 -6.41
CA ALA A 96 7.22 8.44 -6.96
C ALA A 96 8.31 7.51 -7.51
N THR A 97 9.22 8.06 -8.31
CA THR A 97 10.31 7.30 -8.93
C THR A 97 11.21 6.67 -7.89
N GLU A 98 11.52 7.38 -6.80
CA GLU A 98 12.31 6.84 -5.70
C GLU A 98 11.59 5.69 -4.96
N CYS A 99 10.26 5.75 -4.81
CA CYS A 99 9.47 4.66 -4.24
C CYS A 99 9.29 3.45 -5.17
N GLU A 100 9.29 3.67 -6.49
CA GLU A 100 9.25 2.59 -7.50
C GLU A 100 10.57 1.82 -7.53
N ALA A 101 11.70 2.51 -7.31
CA ALA A 101 12.99 1.91 -7.06
C ALA A 101 12.99 1.24 -5.69
N GLU A 102 12.33 0.09 -5.55
CA GLU A 102 12.46 -0.74 -4.35
C GLU A 102 13.95 -1.12 -4.21
N PRO A 103 14.68 -0.63 -3.19
CA PRO A 103 16.04 -1.09 -2.99
C PRO A 103 15.93 -2.57 -2.62
N GLU A 104 16.64 -3.46 -3.32
CA GLU A 104 16.73 -4.89 -2.93
C GLU A 104 17.07 -5.04 -1.43
N GLU A 105 17.82 -4.06 -0.89
CA GLU A 105 18.16 -3.94 0.52
C GLU A 105 16.97 -3.80 1.48
N LEU A 106 15.87 -3.14 1.06
CA LEU A 106 14.65 -2.98 1.86
C LEU A 106 13.89 -4.30 1.95
N THR A 107 13.80 -5.04 0.83
CA THR A 107 13.18 -6.36 0.76
C THR A 107 13.98 -7.40 1.55
N ASP A 108 15.31 -7.35 1.49
CA ASP A 108 16.18 -8.20 2.31
C ASP A 108 16.07 -7.86 3.81
N ARG A 109 15.98 -6.57 4.18
CA ARG A 109 15.72 -6.14 5.55
C ARG A 109 14.38 -6.63 6.08
N MET A 110 13.32 -6.53 5.29
CA MET A 110 11.99 -7.04 5.66
C MET A 110 12.02 -8.56 5.89
N ARG A 111 12.66 -9.32 4.98
CA ARG A 111 12.85 -10.77 5.17
C ARG A 111 13.62 -11.11 6.44
N ALA A 112 14.70 -10.37 6.73
CA ALA A 112 15.46 -10.55 7.96
C ALA A 112 14.63 -10.22 9.21
N LEU A 113 13.81 -9.16 9.15
CA LEU A 113 12.91 -8.77 10.23
C LEU A 113 11.86 -9.86 10.51
N GLU A 114 11.18 -10.37 9.48
CA GLU A 114 10.20 -11.46 9.61
C GLU A 114 10.84 -12.71 10.23
N HIS A 115 12.05 -13.06 9.80
CA HIS A 115 12.81 -14.17 10.38
C HIS A 115 13.09 -13.94 11.88
N CYS A 116 13.55 -12.75 12.25
CA CYS A 116 13.80 -12.40 13.65
C CYS A 116 12.52 -12.42 14.51
N LEU A 117 11.42 -11.86 14.01
CA LEU A 117 10.11 -11.91 14.68
C LEU A 117 9.60 -13.35 14.84
N GLY A 118 9.88 -14.22 13.87
CA GLY A 118 9.56 -15.65 13.94
C GLY A 118 10.34 -16.42 15.01
N ARG A 119 11.49 -15.90 15.46
CA ARG A 119 12.32 -16.51 16.51
C ARG A 119 11.94 -16.07 17.93
N LEU A 120 11.09 -15.05 18.07
CA LEU A 120 10.68 -14.56 19.37
C LEU A 120 9.69 -15.52 20.06
N PRO A 121 9.77 -15.67 21.39
CA PRO A 121 8.72 -16.31 22.17
C PRO A 121 7.36 -15.65 21.93
N GLN A 122 6.29 -16.43 21.96
CA GLN A 122 4.94 -15.95 21.63
C GLN A 122 4.50 -14.72 22.43
N LYS A 123 4.89 -14.61 23.72
CA LYS A 123 4.58 -13.45 24.56
C LYS A 123 5.27 -12.16 24.10
N GLU A 124 6.53 -12.25 23.68
CA GLU A 124 7.30 -11.10 23.22
C GLU A 124 6.83 -10.64 21.84
N ARG A 125 6.53 -11.59 20.95
CA ARG A 125 5.93 -11.29 19.65
C ARG A 125 4.58 -10.61 19.78
N ALA A 126 3.70 -11.11 20.66
CA ALA A 126 2.39 -10.51 20.89
C ALA A 126 2.48 -9.06 21.39
N LEU A 127 3.49 -8.74 22.22
CA LEU A 127 3.75 -7.37 22.67
C LEU A 127 4.19 -6.46 21.52
N ILE A 128 5.10 -6.94 20.66
CA ILE A 128 5.54 -6.19 19.48
C ILE A 128 4.35 -5.97 18.54
N ASP A 129 3.59 -7.02 18.24
CA ASP A 129 2.44 -6.93 17.33
C ASP A 129 1.40 -5.93 17.87
N PHE A 130 1.12 -5.96 19.19
CA PHE A 130 0.24 -4.98 19.81
C PHE A 130 0.77 -3.54 19.65
N ARG A 131 2.05 -3.29 19.93
CA ARG A 131 2.63 -1.94 19.84
C ARG A 131 2.52 -1.33 18.44
N TYR A 132 2.71 -2.14 17.41
CA TYR A 132 2.85 -1.66 16.03
C TYR A 132 1.57 -1.76 15.20
N PHE A 133 0.62 -2.62 15.58
CA PHE A 133 -0.60 -2.87 14.82
C PHE A 133 -1.90 -2.62 15.58
N SER A 134 -1.84 -2.17 16.84
CA SER A 134 -3.02 -1.69 17.57
C SER A 134 -3.00 -0.16 17.69
N ASP A 135 -4.18 0.44 17.63
CA ASP A 135 -4.39 1.87 17.93
C ASP A 135 -4.46 2.16 19.45
N SER A 136 -4.28 1.12 20.28
CA SER A 136 -4.38 1.19 21.74
C SER A 136 -3.05 1.56 22.40
N GLN A 137 -3.15 2.19 23.57
CA GLN A 137 -1.97 2.53 24.36
C GLN A 137 -1.37 1.28 25.02
N LEU A 138 -0.04 1.27 25.19
CA LEU A 138 0.68 0.13 25.80
C LEU A 138 0.18 -0.22 27.22
N GLU A 139 -0.34 0.77 27.92
CA GLU A 139 -0.90 0.66 29.27
C GLU A 139 -2.15 -0.24 29.30
N GLU A 140 -2.96 -0.21 28.23
CA GLU A 140 -4.13 -1.08 28.10
C GLU A 140 -3.73 -2.55 27.88
N TYR A 141 -2.63 -2.78 27.13
CA TYR A 141 -2.09 -4.13 26.93
C TYR A 141 -1.49 -4.71 28.21
N ALA A 142 -0.79 -3.88 28.98
CA ALA A 142 -0.25 -4.28 30.27
C ALA A 142 -1.39 -4.75 31.20
N ALA A 143 -2.48 -3.98 31.28
CA ALA A 143 -3.65 -4.35 32.08
C ALA A 143 -4.35 -5.66 31.61
N GLN A 144 -4.26 -6.00 30.31
CA GLN A 144 -4.78 -7.27 29.79
C GLN A 144 -3.86 -8.48 30.04
N CYS A 145 -2.55 -8.26 30.08
CA CYS A 145 -1.56 -9.35 30.19
C CYS A 145 -1.09 -9.64 31.62
N GLY A 146 -1.39 -8.76 32.59
CA GLY A 146 -1.10 -8.94 34.02
C GLY A 146 -0.85 -7.64 34.76
#